data_AF-A0A261Q746-F1
#
_entry.id   AF-A0A261Q746-F1
#
_cell.length_a   1.000
_cell.length_b   1.000
_cell.length_c   1.000
_cell.angle_alpha   90.00
_cell.angle_beta   90.00
_cell.angle_gamma   90.00
#
_symmetry.space_group_name_H-M   'P 1'
#
loop_
_entity.id
_entity.type
_entity.pdbx_description
1 polymer ?
#
loop_
_entity_poly.entity_id
_entity_poly.type
_entity_poly.pdbx_seq_one_letter_code
_entity_poly.pdbx_strand_id
1 'polypeptide(L)'
;MSNRQEKPAFDATALKAEASLVAIVHFIDGNKRPFYSGDVRYRGKWQHKNLAYWLQYWKYRIEFEACEGWKDRVLEGAIFENHNGTRGKKMAQYIKGKGWVPLENN
;
A
#
# COMPACT_ATOMS: atom_id res chain seq x y z
N MET A 1 -15.38 -35.79 -6.25
CA MET A 1 -15.80 -34.45 -6.71
C MET A 1 -15.19 -33.43 -5.75
N SER A 2 -14.27 -32.59 -6.22
CA SER A 2 -13.56 -31.63 -5.36
C SER A 2 -14.41 -30.37 -5.20
N ASN A 3 -14.95 -30.15 -3.99
CA ASN A 3 -15.55 -28.88 -3.59
C ASN A 3 -14.43 -27.84 -3.46
N ARG A 4 -13.97 -27.26 -4.57
CA ARG A 4 -13.27 -25.99 -4.52
C ARG A 4 -14.28 -24.95 -4.07
N GLN A 5 -14.27 -24.62 -2.78
CA GLN A 5 -14.83 -23.37 -2.30
C GLN A 5 -14.12 -22.25 -3.06
N GLU A 6 -14.77 -21.74 -4.10
CA GLU A 6 -14.38 -20.48 -4.73
C GLU A 6 -14.45 -19.43 -3.62
N LYS A 7 -13.29 -18.98 -3.14
CA LYS A 7 -13.22 -17.82 -2.27
C LYS A 7 -13.92 -16.68 -3.02
N PRO A 8 -14.89 -15.99 -2.41
CA PRO A 8 -15.57 -14.89 -3.08
C PRO A 8 -14.51 -13.93 -3.63
N ALA A 9 -14.69 -13.53 -4.88
CA ALA A 9 -13.83 -12.54 -5.52
C ALA A 9 -13.71 -11.35 -4.58
N PHE A 10 -12.47 -11.02 -4.20
CA PHE A 10 -12.23 -9.97 -3.24
C PHE A 10 -12.72 -8.63 -3.82
N ASP A 11 -13.86 -8.12 -3.32
CA ASP A 11 -14.37 -6.82 -3.72
C ASP A 11 -13.47 -5.72 -3.13
N ALA A 12 -12.51 -5.28 -3.95
CA ALA A 12 -11.56 -4.25 -3.61
C ALA A 12 -12.20 -2.85 -3.51
N THR A 13 -13.47 -2.69 -3.88
CA THR A 13 -14.18 -1.41 -3.89
C THR A 13 -14.23 -0.79 -2.49
N ALA A 14 -14.51 -1.61 -1.47
CA ALA A 14 -14.53 -1.17 -0.08
C ALA A 14 -13.15 -0.67 0.39
N LEU A 15 -12.07 -1.39 0.05
CA LEU A 15 -10.71 -0.95 0.40
C LEU A 15 -10.34 0.34 -0.31
N LYS A 16 -10.72 0.50 -1.58
CA LYS A 16 -10.43 1.72 -2.32
C LYS A 16 -11.04 2.92 -1.61
N ALA A 17 -12.33 2.87 -1.25
CA ALA A 17 -13.01 4.01 -0.63
C ALA A 17 -12.55 4.27 0.82
N GLU A 18 -12.36 3.23 1.61
CA GLU A 18 -12.25 3.37 3.07
C GLU A 18 -10.85 3.24 3.64
N ALA A 19 -9.87 2.82 2.83
CA ALA A 19 -8.50 2.68 3.32
C ALA A 19 -7.95 4.03 3.78
N SER A 20 -7.12 4.02 4.82
CA SER A 20 -6.45 5.22 5.33
C SER A 20 -5.33 5.72 4.41
N LEU A 21 -4.63 4.82 3.72
CA LEU A 21 -3.51 5.11 2.83
C LEU A 21 -3.60 4.34 1.51
N VAL A 22 -2.97 4.91 0.48
CA VAL A 22 -2.69 4.23 -0.80
C VAL A 22 -1.21 4.33 -1.14
N ALA A 23 -0.58 3.20 -1.45
CA ALA A 23 0.77 3.11 -1.96
C ALA A 23 0.75 2.88 -3.47
N ILE A 24 1.47 3.71 -4.23
CA ILE A 24 1.65 3.51 -5.68
C ILE A 24 3.08 3.05 -5.89
N VAL A 25 3.25 1.87 -6.50
CA VAL A 25 4.55 1.21 -6.66
C VAL A 25 4.86 1.04 -8.14
N HIS A 26 6.04 1.46 -8.56
CA HIS A 26 6.59 1.32 -9.89
C HIS A 26 7.60 0.18 -9.93
N PHE A 27 7.35 -0.80 -10.80
CA PHE A 27 8.16 -1.99 -10.94
C PHE A 27 9.13 -1.89 -12.14
N ILE A 28 10.20 -2.69 -12.12
CA ILE A 28 11.22 -2.76 -13.18
C ILE A 28 10.67 -3.16 -14.56
N ASP A 29 9.48 -3.76 -14.60
CA ASP A 29 8.79 -4.14 -15.83
C ASP A 29 7.97 -2.98 -16.43
N GLY A 30 8.08 -1.77 -15.86
CA GLY A 30 7.36 -0.57 -16.28
C GLY A 30 5.96 -0.45 -15.69
N ASN A 31 5.46 -1.46 -14.97
CA ASN A 31 4.12 -1.41 -14.39
C ASN A 31 4.06 -0.50 -13.17
N LYS A 32 2.99 0.29 -13.07
CA LYS A 32 2.64 1.08 -11.89
C LYS A 32 1.35 0.55 -11.29
N ARG A 33 1.35 0.16 -10.01
CA ARG A 33 0.18 -0.45 -9.36
C ARG A 33 -0.16 0.25 -8.04
N PRO A 34 -1.44 0.58 -7.80
CA PRO A 34 -1.91 1.05 -6.51
C PRO A 34 -2.20 -0.11 -5.56
N PHE A 35 -1.88 0.08 -4.28
CA PHE A 35 -2.20 -0.82 -3.19
C PHE A 35 -2.79 -0.02 -2.03
N TYR A 36 -3.98 -0.42 -1.59
CA TYR A 36 -4.70 0.25 -0.50
C TYR A 36 -4.36 -0.42 0.83
N SER A 37 -4.18 0.36 1.90
CA SER A 37 -3.99 -0.22 3.23
C SER A 37 -5.19 -1.11 3.59
N GLY A 38 -4.92 -2.28 4.18
CA GLY A 38 -5.96 -3.24 4.56
C GLY A 38 -6.70 -2.86 5.85
N ASP A 39 -6.71 -1.60 6.25
CA ASP A 39 -7.09 -1.12 7.58
C ASP A 39 -8.55 -1.30 7.92
N VAL A 40 -9.43 -1.37 6.91
CA VAL A 40 -10.85 -1.75 7.06
C VAL A 40 -10.99 -3.11 7.75
N ARG A 41 -10.06 -4.03 7.52
CA ARG A 41 -10.05 -5.37 8.13
C ARG A 41 -9.72 -5.35 9.63
N TYR A 42 -9.24 -4.21 10.14
CA TYR A 42 -8.85 -4.02 11.53
C TYR A 42 -9.86 -3.18 12.32
N ARG A 43 -11.07 -2.93 11.78
CA ARG A 43 -12.15 -2.21 12.48
C ARG A 43 -12.29 -2.70 13.93
N GLY A 44 -12.33 -1.75 14.87
CA GLY A 44 -12.37 -2.02 16.31
C GLY A 44 -11.01 -2.30 16.97
N LYS A 45 -9.90 -2.32 16.22
CA LYS A 45 -8.53 -2.43 16.74
C LYS A 45 -7.78 -1.11 16.60
N TRP A 46 -6.74 -0.93 17.41
CA TRP A 46 -5.96 0.31 17.47
C TRP A 46 -5.25 0.67 16.14
N GLN A 47 -4.97 -0.32 15.28
CA GLN A 47 -4.38 -0.08 13.97
C GLN A 47 -5.36 0.62 13.02
N HIS A 48 -6.67 0.44 13.21
CA HIS A 48 -7.68 1.05 12.36
C HIS A 48 -7.57 2.58 12.44
N LYS A 49 -7.44 3.24 11.28
CA LYS A 49 -7.20 4.70 11.16
C LYS A 49 -5.89 5.23 11.77
N ASN A 50 -4.99 4.37 12.26
CA ASN A 50 -3.69 4.82 12.76
C ASN A 50 -2.71 5.02 11.58
N LEU A 51 -2.62 6.26 11.11
CA LEU A 51 -1.82 6.65 9.96
C LEU A 51 -0.33 6.27 10.10
N ALA A 52 0.26 6.50 11.27
CA ALA A 52 1.67 6.24 11.53
C ALA A 52 2.00 4.74 11.44
N TYR A 53 1.11 3.88 11.95
CA TYR A 53 1.24 2.43 11.83
C TYR A 53 1.24 1.99 10.36
N TRP A 54 0.28 2.45 9.55
CA TRP A 54 0.18 2.06 8.15
C TRP A 54 1.30 2.63 7.28
N LEU A 55 1.79 3.82 7.62
CA LEU A 55 2.98 4.38 6.99
C LEU A 55 4.18 3.45 7.23
N GLN A 56 4.44 3.06 8.47
CA GLN A 56 5.54 2.16 8.81
C GLN A 56 5.36 0.77 8.15
N TYR A 57 4.13 0.26 8.12
CA TYR A 57 3.79 -0.99 7.43
C TYR A 57 4.21 -0.95 5.95
N TRP A 58 3.79 0.08 5.21
CA TRP A 58 4.15 0.20 3.79
C TRP A 58 5.63 0.45 3.57
N LYS A 59 6.28 1.20 4.47
CA LYS A 59 7.74 1.37 4.44
C LYS A 59 8.45 0.03 4.51
N TYR A 60 8.10 -0.78 5.51
CA TYR A 60 8.68 -2.09 5.72
C TYR A 60 8.41 -3.06 4.55
N ARG A 61 7.20 -3.03 4.00
CA ARG A 61 6.79 -3.89 2.87
C ARG A 61 7.56 -3.62 1.59
N ILE A 62 7.87 -2.36 1.29
CA ILE A 62 8.61 -1.97 0.09
C ILE A 62 10.10 -2.25 0.28
N GLU A 63 10.65 -2.04 1.47
CA GLU A 63 12.08 -2.18 1.74
C GLU A 63 12.54 -3.60 2.04
N PHE A 64 11.75 -4.37 2.81
CA PHE A 64 12.22 -5.62 3.43
C PHE A 64 11.33 -6.81 3.13
N GLU A 65 10.01 -6.62 3.17
CA GLU A 65 9.05 -7.74 3.16
C GLU A 65 8.47 -8.02 1.76
N ALA A 66 9.08 -7.44 0.72
CA ALA A 66 8.62 -7.46 -0.65
C ALA A 66 8.07 -8.84 -1.01
N CYS A 67 6.73 -8.96 -1.10
CA CYS A 67 6.05 -10.24 -1.32
C CYS A 67 6.64 -10.95 -2.55
N GLU A 68 6.51 -12.26 -2.63
CA GLU A 68 6.96 -13.04 -3.79
C GLU A 68 6.48 -12.36 -5.08
N GLY A 69 7.43 -11.77 -5.84
CA GLY A 69 7.16 -10.92 -7.01
C GLY A 69 7.48 -9.42 -6.89
N TRP A 70 7.86 -8.88 -5.73
CA TRP A 70 8.28 -7.47 -5.54
C TRP A 70 9.77 -7.32 -5.28
N LYS A 71 10.40 -8.31 -4.63
CA LYS A 71 11.80 -8.26 -4.22
C LYS A 71 12.69 -7.94 -5.42
N ASP A 72 13.57 -6.95 -5.27
CA ASP A 72 14.44 -6.39 -6.32
C ASP A 72 13.76 -5.78 -7.55
N ARG A 73 12.42 -5.84 -7.60
CA ARG A 73 11.58 -5.38 -8.72
C ARG A 73 10.98 -4.00 -8.51
N VAL A 74 11.06 -3.40 -7.32
CA VAL A 74 10.58 -2.03 -7.09
C VAL A 74 11.66 -1.01 -7.49
N LEU A 75 11.34 -0.10 -8.40
CA LEU A 75 12.19 1.02 -8.78
C LEU A 75 11.88 2.25 -7.91
N GLU A 76 10.60 2.55 -7.77
CA GLU A 76 10.10 3.71 -7.04
C GLU A 76 8.78 3.35 -6.35
N GLY A 77 8.49 4.00 -5.23
CA GLY A 77 7.21 3.89 -4.55
C GLY A 77 6.82 5.23 -3.93
N ALA A 78 5.53 5.46 -3.74
CA ALA A 78 5.07 6.60 -2.97
C ALA A 78 3.83 6.25 -2.18
N ILE A 79 3.75 6.75 -0.94
CA ILE A 79 2.61 6.58 -0.05
C ILE A 79 1.85 7.89 -0.01
N PHE A 80 0.54 7.81 -0.15
CA PHE A 80 -0.37 8.96 -0.12
C PHE A 80 -1.47 8.71 0.92
N GLU A 81 -1.97 9.79 1.50
CA GLU A 81 -3.29 9.75 2.14
C GLU A 81 -4.33 9.31 1.11
N ASN A 82 -5.30 8.51 1.54
CA ASN A 82 -6.40 8.11 0.69
C ASN A 82 -7.65 8.90 1.10
N HIS A 83 -8.24 9.62 0.15
CA HIS A 83 -9.49 10.33 0.33
C HIS A 83 -10.54 9.71 -0.57
N ASN A 84 -11.37 8.81 -0.02
CA ASN A 84 -12.46 8.14 -0.73
C ASN A 84 -12.01 7.47 -2.05
N GLY A 85 -10.85 6.81 -2.05
CA GLY A 85 -10.33 6.13 -3.24
C GLY A 85 -9.55 6.99 -4.21
N THR A 86 -9.29 8.24 -3.84
CA THR A 86 -8.42 9.16 -4.57
C THR A 86 -7.13 9.38 -3.81
N ARG A 87 -5.99 9.45 -4.52
CA ARG A 87 -4.72 9.84 -3.92
C ARG A 87 -4.81 11.29 -3.42
N GLY A 88 -4.55 11.47 -2.14
CA GLY A 88 -4.44 12.76 -1.48
C GLY A 88 -2.99 13.25 -1.43
N LYS A 89 -2.62 13.80 -0.28
CA LYS A 89 -1.27 14.29 -0.02
C LYS A 89 -0.25 13.15 -0.10
N LYS A 90 0.87 13.39 -0.79
CA LYS A 90 2.02 12.47 -0.81
C LYS A 90 2.76 12.58 0.52
N MET A 91 2.90 11.46 1.22
CA MET A 91 3.45 11.38 2.58
C MET A 91 4.90 10.94 2.59
N ALA A 92 5.28 10.05 1.68
CA ALA A 92 6.64 9.53 1.58
C ALA A 92 6.93 9.03 0.17
N GLN A 93 8.20 9.02 -0.22
CA GLN A 93 8.66 8.46 -1.49
C GLN A 93 9.81 7.49 -1.25
N TYR A 94 9.75 6.31 -1.86
CA TYR A 94 10.82 5.34 -1.91
C TYR A 94 11.51 5.42 -3.27
N ILE A 95 12.85 5.38 -3.27
CA ILE A 95 13.67 5.32 -4.48
C ILE A 95 14.69 4.19 -4.29
N LYS A 96 14.76 3.26 -5.27
CA LYS A 96 15.72 2.15 -5.23
C LYS A 96 17.15 2.69 -5.07
N GLY A 97 17.89 2.12 -4.12
CA GLY A 97 19.26 2.54 -3.79
C GLY A 97 19.36 3.78 -2.87
N LYS A 98 18.27 4.53 -2.66
CA LYS A 98 18.23 5.66 -1.70
C LYS A 98 17.31 5.43 -0.49
N GLY A 99 16.43 4.44 -0.56
CA GLY A 99 15.44 4.18 0.49
C GLY A 99 14.30 5.21 0.51
N TRP A 100 13.67 5.41 1.66
CA TRP A 100 12.65 6.44 1.84
C TRP A 100 13.25 7.85 1.92
N VAL A 101 12.85 8.69 0.97
CA VAL A 101 13.08 10.13 0.96
C VAL A 101 11.87 10.80 1.63
N PRO A 102 12.07 11.49 2.78
CA PRO A 102 11.01 12.29 3.37
C PRO A 102 10.69 13.45 2.43
N LEU A 103 9.41 13.69 2.20
CA LEU A 103 8.95 14.85 1.47
C LEU A 103 8.74 15.93 2.52
N GLU A 104 9.68 16.85 2.60
CA GLU A 104 9.48 18.03 3.44
C GLU A 104 8.19 18.73 2.99
N ASN A 105 7.37 19.10 3.98
CA ASN A 105 6.17 19.88 3.76
C ASN A 105 6.59 21.22 3.16
N ASN A 106 6.51 21.39 1.84
CA ASN A 106 6.32 22.72 1.27
C ASN A 106 4.93 23.23 1.64
#